data_AF-A0A9J7EX06-F1
#
_entry.id   AF-A0A9J7EX06-F1
#
_cell.length_a   1.000
_cell.length_b   1.000
_cell.length_c   1.000
_cell.angle_alpha   90.00
_cell.angle_beta   90.00
_cell.angle_gamma   90.00
#
_symmetry.space_group_name_H-M   'P 1'
#
loop_
_entity.id
_entity.type
_entity.pdbx_description
1 polymer ?
#
loop_
_entity_poly.entity_id
_entity_poly.type
_entity_poly.pdbx_seq_one_letter_code
_entity_poly.pdbx_strand_id
1 'polypeptide(L)'
;MRFAFLFLVATSLVLSDYCECKQFTRCGLAKTLSQIKGIKKSFLGTWVCLIEKVSKRETTALTVKSNGKKAYGLYQIPSEWCKEGKRGGRCNIKCEDLLNDDIRDDTACALKIMEEHGFQYWSLWTTRCKNDNFITNEIYKCPDLNRLSPERSLFLNRGSALRRRRSINRTIRKSRFRRSRRTN
;
A
#
# COMPACT_ATOMS: atom_id res chain seq x y z
N MET A 1 44.88 20.10 27.41
CA MET A 1 43.84 21.08 27.02
C MET A 1 43.51 21.04 25.52
N ARG A 2 44.48 20.91 24.60
CA ARG A 2 44.21 20.84 23.14
C ARG A 2 43.41 19.60 22.67
N PHE A 3 43.59 18.45 23.34
CA PHE A 3 42.88 17.21 23.00
C PHE A 3 41.39 17.23 23.40
N ALA A 4 41.00 17.97 24.44
CA ALA A 4 39.61 18.07 24.87
C ALA A 4 38.75 18.88 23.88
N PHE A 5 39.33 19.88 23.22
CA PHE A 5 38.67 20.66 22.18
C PHE A 5 38.44 19.86 20.90
N LEU A 6 39.37 18.96 20.54
CA LEU A 6 39.22 18.09 19.37
C LEU A 6 38.10 17.05 19.57
N PHE A 7 37.91 16.55 20.79
CA PHE A 7 36.78 15.68 21.13
C PHE A 7 35.43 16.42 21.10
N LEU A 8 35.36 17.67 21.58
CA LEU A 8 34.13 18.48 21.56
C LEU A 8 33.66 18.86 20.14
N VAL A 9 34.61 19.10 19.22
CA VAL A 9 34.31 19.39 17.80
C VAL A 9 33.95 18.11 17.03
N ALA A 10 34.52 16.95 17.40
CA ALA A 10 34.18 15.67 16.78
C ALA A 10 32.78 15.16 17.19
N THR A 11 32.31 15.47 18.41
CA THR A 11 30.96 15.09 18.86
C THR A 11 29.83 15.95 18.29
N SER A 12 30.14 17.13 17.74
CA SER A 12 29.13 18.05 17.18
C SER A 12 28.78 17.75 15.72
N LEU A 13 29.43 16.76 15.09
CA LEU A 13 29.28 16.44 13.66
C LEU A 13 28.33 15.27 13.32
N VAL A 14 27.62 14.67 14.29
CA VAL A 14 26.75 13.52 14.00
C VAL A 14 25.38 13.68 14.65
N LEU A 15 24.52 14.54 14.07
CA LEU A 15 23.06 14.41 14.04
C LEU A 15 22.49 15.39 13.00
N SER A 16 23.00 15.32 11.76
CA SER A 16 22.17 15.75 10.63
C SER A 16 21.21 14.60 10.35
N ASP A 17 20.08 14.58 11.05
CA ASP A 17 18.90 13.91 10.49
C ASP A 17 18.55 14.69 9.23
N TYR A 18 19.13 14.26 8.11
CA TYR A 18 18.62 14.61 6.80
C TYR A 18 17.21 14.05 6.77
N CYS A 19 16.22 14.88 7.10
CA CYS A 19 14.83 14.62 6.82
C CYS A 19 14.69 14.71 5.29
N GLU A 20 15.11 13.65 4.60
CA GLU A 20 14.84 13.48 3.19
C GLU A 20 13.33 13.33 3.05
N CYS A 21 12.69 14.37 2.50
CA CYS A 21 11.31 14.29 2.08
C CYS A 21 11.21 13.23 0.95
N LYS A 22 10.65 12.07 1.26
CA LYS A 22 10.46 11.01 0.28
C LYS A 22 9.16 11.21 -0.48
N GLN A 23 9.30 11.37 -1.79
CA GLN A 23 8.18 11.29 -2.70
C GLN A 23 8.21 9.97 -3.47
N PHE A 24 7.24 9.10 -3.23
CA PHE A 24 7.19 7.82 -3.92
C PHE A 24 6.83 8.00 -5.40
N THR A 25 7.45 7.22 -6.30
CA THR A 25 6.88 6.97 -7.64
C THR A 25 5.57 6.17 -7.53
N ARG A 26 4.67 6.25 -8.53
CA ARG A 26 3.41 5.46 -8.50
C ARG A 26 3.67 3.97 -8.32
N CYS A 27 4.61 3.41 -9.09
CA CYS A 27 4.98 2.00 -8.99
C CYS A 27 5.69 1.67 -7.68
N GLY A 28 6.58 2.55 -7.19
CA GLY A 28 7.25 2.37 -5.90
C GLY A 28 6.26 2.34 -4.74
N LEU A 29 5.27 3.24 -4.75
CA LEU A 29 4.19 3.27 -3.77
C LEU A 29 3.36 1.98 -3.83
N ALA A 30 2.88 1.63 -5.03
CA ALA A 30 2.05 0.44 -5.22
C ALA A 30 2.78 -0.85 -4.80
N LYS A 31 4.08 -0.96 -5.09
CA LYS A 31 4.94 -2.06 -4.62
C LYS A 31 5.01 -2.11 -3.11
N THR A 32 5.34 -0.99 -2.47
CA THR A 32 5.47 -0.88 -1.01
C THR A 32 4.17 -1.27 -0.32
N LEU A 33 3.04 -0.68 -0.74
CA LEU A 33 1.72 -0.99 -0.21
C LEU A 33 1.32 -2.47 -0.40
N SER A 34 1.70 -3.08 -1.53
CA SER A 34 1.38 -4.49 -1.81
C SER A 34 2.07 -5.47 -0.85
N GLN A 35 3.11 -5.02 -0.14
CA GLN A 35 3.87 -5.79 0.83
C GLN A 35 3.38 -5.58 2.28
N ILE A 36 2.55 -4.55 2.52
CA ILE A 36 2.04 -4.25 3.86
C ILE A 36 0.84 -5.15 4.17
N LYS A 37 0.89 -5.82 5.32
CA LYS A 37 -0.21 -6.67 5.82
C LYS A 37 -1.47 -5.82 6.04
N GLY A 38 -2.62 -6.31 5.55
CA GLY A 38 -3.91 -5.64 5.67
C GLY A 38 -4.36 -4.92 4.40
N ILE A 39 -3.43 -4.51 3.53
CA ILE A 39 -3.78 -3.97 2.21
C ILE A 39 -4.17 -5.11 1.27
N LYS A 40 -5.47 -5.20 0.94
CA LYS A 40 -5.94 -6.15 -0.07
C LYS A 40 -5.49 -5.68 -1.45
N LYS A 41 -4.92 -6.59 -2.25
CA LYS A 41 -4.46 -6.30 -3.62
C LYS A 41 -5.55 -5.69 -4.51
N SER A 42 -6.81 -6.08 -4.30
CA SER A 42 -7.96 -5.51 -5.02
C SER A 42 -8.18 -4.01 -4.78
N PHE A 43 -7.76 -3.49 -3.63
CA PHE A 43 -7.86 -2.07 -3.28
C PHE A 43 -6.56 -1.29 -3.52
N LEU A 44 -5.52 -1.93 -4.08
CA LEU A 44 -4.22 -1.29 -4.23
C LEU A 44 -4.29 -0.01 -5.08
N GLY A 45 -5.02 -0.05 -6.20
CA GLY A 45 -5.24 1.13 -7.05
C GLY A 45 -6.02 2.24 -6.33
N THR A 46 -7.00 1.85 -5.51
CA THR A 46 -7.78 2.77 -4.68
C THR A 46 -6.91 3.51 -3.67
N TRP A 47 -6.02 2.80 -2.98
CA TRP A 47 -5.06 3.40 -2.04
C TRP A 47 -4.06 4.31 -2.73
N VAL A 48 -3.49 3.90 -3.87
CA VAL A 48 -2.54 4.72 -4.64
C VAL A 48 -3.23 5.99 -5.15
N CYS A 49 -4.47 5.90 -5.63
CA CYS A 49 -5.23 7.08 -6.05
C CYS A 49 -5.47 8.02 -4.87
N LEU A 50 -5.95 7.50 -3.73
CA LEU A 50 -6.16 8.30 -2.53
C LEU A 50 -4.90 9.09 -2.18
N ILE A 51 -3.78 8.40 -1.97
CA ILE A 51 -2.49 8.99 -1.55
C ILE A 51 -2.04 10.03 -2.57
N GLU A 52 -2.11 9.72 -3.87
CA GLU A 52 -1.70 10.67 -4.90
C GLU A 52 -2.53 11.96 -4.89
N LYS A 53 -3.84 11.86 -4.63
CA LYS A 53 -4.72 13.04 -4.61
C LYS A 53 -4.60 13.85 -3.33
N VAL A 54 -4.32 13.23 -2.18
CA VAL A 54 -4.27 13.93 -0.89
C VAL A 54 -2.89 14.50 -0.56
N SER A 55 -1.80 13.79 -0.92
CA SER A 55 -0.43 14.16 -0.52
C SER A 55 0.56 14.25 -1.67
N LYS A 56 0.14 13.98 -2.92
CA LYS A 56 1.06 13.85 -4.08
C LYS A 56 2.14 12.78 -3.86
N ARG A 57 1.85 11.75 -3.04
CA ARG A 57 2.75 10.64 -2.70
C ARG A 57 3.98 11.05 -1.87
N GLU A 58 3.88 12.16 -1.15
CA GLU A 58 4.93 12.70 -0.29
C GLU A 58 4.72 12.24 1.17
N THR A 59 5.76 11.67 1.79
CA THR A 59 5.71 11.15 3.17
C THR A 59 5.66 12.24 4.23
N THR A 60 6.28 13.38 3.96
CA THR A 60 6.34 14.53 4.88
C THR A 60 5.20 15.52 4.68
N ALA A 61 4.18 15.17 3.89
CA ALA A 61 3.10 16.11 3.55
C ALA A 61 2.31 16.56 4.79
N LEU A 62 2.29 17.85 5.05
CA LEU A 62 1.55 18.47 6.16
C LEU A 62 0.60 19.54 5.64
N THR A 63 -0.69 19.38 5.93
CA THR A 63 -1.71 20.39 5.63
C THR A 63 -2.18 21.04 6.92
N VAL A 64 -2.20 22.38 6.97
CA VAL A 64 -2.80 23.17 8.04
C VAL A 64 -4.03 23.89 7.47
N LYS A 65 -5.21 23.61 8.04
CA LYS A 65 -6.47 24.27 7.65
C LYS A 65 -6.60 25.63 8.33
N SER A 66 -7.48 26.48 7.81
CA SER A 66 -7.76 27.82 8.35
C SER A 66 -8.19 27.83 9.82
N ASN A 67 -8.86 26.77 10.28
CA ASN A 67 -9.26 26.58 11.68
C ASN A 67 -8.15 25.96 12.56
N GLY A 68 -6.91 25.90 12.08
CA GLY A 68 -5.76 25.33 12.78
C GLY A 68 -5.72 23.80 12.80
N LYS A 69 -6.74 23.09 12.31
CA LYS A 69 -6.71 21.62 12.23
C LYS A 69 -5.65 21.18 11.22
N LYS A 70 -4.87 20.16 11.60
CA LYS A 70 -3.77 19.63 10.80
C LYS A 70 -4.09 18.25 10.23
N ALA A 71 -3.45 17.90 9.13
CA ALA A 71 -3.47 16.56 8.54
C ALA A 71 -2.06 16.15 8.09
N TYR A 72 -1.69 14.89 8.34
CA TYR A 72 -0.30 14.43 8.29
C TYR A 72 -0.10 13.29 7.30
N GLY A 73 1.06 13.29 6.68
CA GLY A 73 1.62 12.14 5.97
C GLY A 73 0.94 11.79 4.66
N LEU A 74 1.28 10.61 4.15
CA LEU A 74 0.83 10.12 2.85
C LEU A 74 -0.70 10.08 2.71
N TYR A 75 -1.40 9.74 3.79
CA TYR A 75 -2.85 9.59 3.79
C TYR A 75 -3.57 10.87 4.24
N GLN A 76 -2.84 11.93 4.58
CA GLN A 76 -3.39 13.16 5.16
C GLN A 76 -4.32 12.84 6.35
N ILE A 77 -3.78 12.09 7.31
CA ILE A 77 -4.49 11.65 8.53
C ILE A 77 -4.76 12.87 9.42
N PRO A 78 -6.02 13.19 9.76
CA PRO A 78 -6.32 14.35 10.58
C PRO A 78 -5.80 14.23 12.02
N SER A 79 -5.52 15.37 12.66
CA SER A 79 -4.96 15.47 14.01
C SER A 79 -5.82 14.87 15.15
N GLU A 80 -7.03 14.40 14.86
CA GLU A 80 -7.86 13.62 15.80
C GLU A 80 -7.42 12.15 15.92
N TRP A 81 -6.67 11.63 14.94
CA TRP A 81 -6.19 10.25 14.92
C TRP A 81 -4.80 10.07 15.54
N CYS A 82 -4.03 11.15 15.65
CA CYS A 82 -2.71 11.17 16.27
C CYS A 82 -2.65 12.25 17.36
N LYS A 83 -1.50 12.40 18.03
CA LYS A 83 -1.25 13.54 18.94
C LYS A 83 0.17 14.08 18.77
N GLU A 84 0.32 15.40 18.70
CA GLU A 84 1.64 16.04 18.58
C GLU A 84 2.43 15.91 19.89
N GLY A 85 3.75 15.68 19.77
CA GLY A 85 4.70 15.57 20.88
C GLY A 85 4.59 14.30 21.74
N LYS A 86 3.46 13.58 21.72
CA LYS A 86 3.27 12.33 22.46
C LYS A 86 2.26 11.40 21.81
N ARG A 87 2.32 10.11 22.12
CA ARG A 87 1.35 9.13 21.62
C ARG A 87 -0.06 9.49 22.10
N GLY A 88 -1.04 9.41 21.20
CA GLY A 88 -2.43 9.68 21.51
C GLY A 88 -3.31 9.69 20.27
N GLY A 89 -4.50 10.26 20.39
CA GLY A 89 -5.51 10.21 19.33
C GLY A 89 -6.07 8.80 19.15
N ARG A 90 -6.94 8.62 18.15
CA ARG A 90 -7.63 7.34 17.91
C ARG A 90 -6.70 6.21 17.47
N CYS A 91 -5.55 6.50 16.88
CA CYS A 91 -4.53 5.51 16.53
C CYS A 91 -3.47 5.32 17.61
N ASN A 92 -3.47 6.13 18.68
CA ASN A 92 -2.48 6.08 19.76
C ASN A 92 -1.02 6.17 19.24
N ILE A 93 -0.75 7.12 18.36
CA ILE A 93 0.57 7.38 17.73
C ILE A 93 0.93 8.86 17.87
N LYS A 94 2.22 9.19 17.70
CA LYS A 94 2.63 10.59 17.56
C LYS A 94 2.30 11.07 16.15
N CYS A 95 1.93 12.34 15.98
CA CYS A 95 1.66 12.85 14.62
C CYS A 95 2.95 12.95 13.79
N GLU A 96 4.09 13.10 14.44
CA GLU A 96 5.41 13.15 13.83
C GLU A 96 5.83 11.78 13.25
N ASP A 97 5.32 10.68 13.82
CA ASP A 97 5.56 9.34 13.28
C ASP A 97 4.92 9.18 11.88
N LEU A 98 3.89 9.97 11.56
CA LEU A 98 3.24 9.99 10.23
C LEU A 98 3.99 10.83 9.18
N LEU A 99 5.11 11.44 9.53
CA LEU A 99 5.88 12.33 8.65
C LEU A 99 7.26 11.74 8.31
N ASN A 100 7.41 10.42 8.40
CA ASN A 100 8.66 9.73 8.09
C ASN A 100 8.50 8.78 6.89
N ASP A 101 9.61 8.17 6.47
CA ASP A 101 9.65 7.32 5.28
C ASP A 101 9.12 5.89 5.45
N ASP A 102 8.94 5.47 6.70
CA ASP A 102 8.38 4.19 7.08
C ASP A 102 6.86 4.28 7.20
N ILE A 103 6.18 3.95 6.11
CA ILE A 103 4.74 4.17 5.99
C ILE A 103 3.88 3.11 6.70
N ARG A 104 4.46 2.26 7.55
CA ARG A 104 3.79 1.09 8.13
C ARG A 104 2.75 1.50 9.17
N ASP A 105 3.10 2.42 10.06
CA ASP A 105 2.20 2.96 11.07
C ASP A 105 1.19 3.92 10.45
N ASP A 106 1.56 4.71 9.43
CA ASP A 106 0.61 5.46 8.60
C ASP A 106 -0.47 4.54 8.02
N THR A 107 -0.02 3.45 7.39
CA THR A 107 -0.92 2.50 6.72
C THR A 107 -1.80 1.77 7.74
N ALA A 108 -1.26 1.43 8.91
CA ALA A 108 -2.06 0.84 9.99
C ALA A 108 -3.16 1.78 10.47
N CYS A 109 -2.83 3.07 10.67
CA CYS A 109 -3.80 4.07 11.07
C CYS A 109 -4.85 4.32 9.96
N ALA A 110 -4.43 4.42 8.70
CA ALA A 110 -5.34 4.58 7.57
C ALA A 110 -6.27 3.37 7.37
N LEU A 111 -5.77 2.15 7.61
CA LEU A 111 -6.60 0.94 7.58
C LEU A 111 -7.69 0.98 8.65
N LYS A 112 -7.39 1.48 9.86
CA LYS A 112 -8.38 1.68 10.92
C LYS A 112 -9.45 2.70 10.50
N ILE A 113 -9.05 3.82 9.90
CA ILE A 113 -9.99 4.80 9.36
C ILE A 113 -10.90 4.16 8.29
N MET A 114 -10.32 3.37 7.39
CA MET A 114 -11.05 2.69 6.33
C MET A 114 -12.02 1.64 6.87
N GLU A 115 -11.64 0.91 7.92
CA GLU A 115 -12.51 -0.05 8.60
C GLU A 115 -13.72 0.65 9.25
N GLU A 116 -13.50 1.79 9.90
CA GLU A 116 -14.55 2.51 10.63
C GLU A 116 -15.45 3.37 9.72
N HIS A 117 -14.89 4.02 8.69
CA HIS A 117 -15.59 5.05 7.90
C HIS A 117 -15.64 4.76 6.40
N GLY A 118 -14.83 3.81 5.92
CA GLY A 118 -14.59 3.58 4.50
C GLY A 118 -13.76 4.67 3.84
N PHE A 119 -13.47 4.52 2.54
CA PHE A 119 -12.69 5.50 1.77
C PHE A 119 -13.37 6.87 1.63
N GLN A 120 -14.69 6.94 1.83
CA GLN A 120 -15.46 8.19 1.77
C GLN A 120 -15.06 9.20 2.85
N TYR A 121 -14.35 8.77 3.90
CA TYR A 121 -13.75 9.65 4.90
C TYR A 121 -12.84 10.72 4.26
N TRP A 122 -12.17 10.38 3.16
CA TRP A 122 -11.37 11.31 2.38
C TRP A 122 -12.20 11.92 1.23
N SER A 123 -12.62 13.18 1.39
CA SER A 123 -13.44 13.89 0.38
C SER A 123 -12.77 13.96 -1.00
N LEU A 124 -11.45 14.10 -1.04
CA LEU A 124 -10.67 14.08 -2.28
C LEU A 124 -10.72 12.72 -2.98
N TRP A 125 -10.75 11.60 -2.25
CA TRP A 125 -10.95 10.29 -2.85
C TRP A 125 -12.35 10.17 -3.46
N THR A 126 -13.38 10.62 -2.73
CA THR A 126 -14.77 10.56 -3.21
C THR A 126 -14.94 11.31 -4.53
N THR A 127 -14.31 12.48 -4.65
CA THR A 127 -14.46 13.35 -5.82
C THR A 127 -13.49 13.04 -6.96
N ARG A 128 -12.32 12.43 -6.68
CA ARG A 128 -11.24 12.25 -7.67
C ARG A 128 -10.85 10.80 -7.95
N CYS A 129 -11.38 9.83 -7.22
CA CYS A 129 -10.98 8.42 -7.32
C CYS A 129 -12.15 7.43 -7.43
N LYS A 130 -13.28 7.66 -6.74
CA LYS A 130 -14.36 6.66 -6.63
C LYS A 130 -14.87 6.10 -7.98
N ASN A 131 -14.90 6.94 -9.01
CA ASN A 131 -15.33 6.57 -10.36
C ASN A 131 -14.22 6.77 -11.42
N ASP A 132 -12.96 6.92 -10.99
CA ASP A 132 -11.82 7.10 -11.88
C ASP A 132 -10.89 5.88 -11.80
N ASN A 133 -10.78 5.17 -12.93
CA ASN A 133 -9.95 3.98 -13.04
C ASN A 133 -8.57 4.25 -13.67
N PHE A 134 -8.24 5.50 -14.01
CA PHE A 134 -6.97 5.82 -14.67
C PHE A 134 -5.77 5.36 -13.85
N ILE A 135 -5.66 5.83 -12.60
CA ILE A 135 -4.55 5.44 -11.71
C ILE A 135 -4.59 3.93 -11.43
N THR A 136 -5.78 3.36 -11.22
CA THR A 136 -5.98 1.93 -10.98
C THR A 136 -5.44 1.08 -12.14
N ASN A 137 -5.63 1.51 -13.38
CA ASN A 137 -5.13 0.79 -14.56
C ASN A 137 -3.62 0.97 -14.74
N GLU A 138 -3.10 2.18 -14.48
CA GLU A 138 -1.67 2.46 -14.59
C GLU A 138 -0.82 1.65 -13.62
N ILE A 139 -1.27 1.43 -12.38
CA ILE A 139 -0.49 0.65 -11.40
C ILE A 139 -0.27 -0.81 -11.83
N TYR A 140 -1.17 -1.39 -12.63
CA TYR A 140 -1.01 -2.77 -13.10
C TYR A 140 -0.01 -2.90 -14.25
N LYS A 141 0.38 -1.79 -14.89
CA LYS A 141 1.47 -1.74 -15.87
C LYS A 141 2.84 -1.76 -15.22
N CYS A 142 2.93 -1.55 -13.90
CA CYS A 142 4.19 -1.57 -13.17
C CYS A 142 4.89 -2.94 -13.31
N PRO A 143 6.19 -3.01 -13.66
CA PRO A 143 6.92 -4.26 -13.90
C PRO A 143 6.80 -5.26 -12.73
N ASP A 144 6.88 -4.76 -11.51
CA ASP A 144 6.83 -5.57 -10.28
C ASP A 144 5.42 -6.10 -9.95
N LEU A 145 4.37 -5.39 -10.38
CA LEU A 145 2.96 -5.73 -10.10
C LEU A 145 2.28 -6.51 -11.23
N ASN A 146 2.91 -6.59 -12.41
CA ASN A 146 2.41 -7.33 -13.58
C ASN A 146 2.15 -8.83 -13.30
N ARG A 147 2.72 -9.41 -12.23
CA ARG A 147 2.41 -10.79 -11.78
C ARG A 147 1.09 -10.90 -11.01
N LEU A 148 0.52 -9.78 -10.57
CA LEU A 148 -0.70 -9.70 -9.74
C LEU A 148 -1.93 -9.24 -10.51
N SER A 149 -1.82 -9.01 -11.83
CA SER A 149 -2.93 -8.50 -12.63
C SER A 149 -4.14 -9.45 -12.62
N PRO A 150 -5.38 -8.91 -12.51
CA PRO A 150 -6.61 -9.71 -12.51
C PRO A 150 -6.79 -10.56 -13.79
N GLU A 151 -6.31 -10.08 -14.93
CA GLU A 151 -6.40 -10.85 -16.18
C GLU A 151 -5.56 -12.13 -16.11
N ARG A 152 -4.34 -12.06 -15.56
CA ARG A 152 -3.47 -13.23 -15.48
C ARG A 152 -4.00 -14.27 -14.50
N SER A 153 -4.67 -13.87 -13.41
CA SER A 153 -5.31 -14.82 -12.50
C SER A 153 -6.48 -15.54 -13.17
N LEU A 154 -7.28 -14.84 -13.98
CA LEU A 154 -8.30 -15.44 -14.86
C LEU A 154 -7.69 -16.42 -15.88
N PHE A 155 -6.60 -16.03 -16.56
CA PHE A 155 -5.90 -16.92 -17.50
C PHE A 155 -5.28 -18.15 -16.81
N LEU A 156 -4.67 -17.99 -15.64
CA LEU A 156 -4.10 -19.07 -14.84
C LEU A 156 -5.18 -20.05 -14.35
N ASN A 157 -6.32 -19.52 -13.88
CA ASN A 157 -7.47 -20.31 -13.46
C ASN A 157 -8.11 -21.07 -14.64
N ARG A 158 -8.19 -20.45 -15.81
CA ARG A 158 -8.66 -21.10 -17.05
C ARG A 158 -7.70 -22.21 -17.48
N GLY A 159 -6.39 -21.96 -17.39
CA GLY A 159 -5.34 -22.93 -17.69
C GLY A 159 -5.38 -24.15 -16.76
N SER A 160 -5.53 -23.93 -15.44
CA SER A 160 -5.63 -25.02 -14.46
C SER A 160 -6.93 -25.83 -14.61
N ALA A 161 -8.06 -25.17 -14.91
CA ALA A 161 -9.32 -25.85 -15.22
C ALA A 161 -9.22 -26.73 -16.49
N LEU A 162 -8.62 -26.22 -17.57
CA LEU A 162 -8.37 -26.98 -18.80
C LEU A 162 -7.43 -28.18 -18.56
N ARG A 163 -6.38 -28.00 -17.74
CA ARG A 163 -5.44 -29.07 -17.39
C ARG A 163 -6.12 -30.17 -16.57
N ARG A 164 -7.00 -29.81 -15.62
CA ARG A 164 -7.83 -30.75 -14.85
C ARG A 164 -8.79 -31.53 -15.76
N ARG A 165 -9.48 -30.86 -16.70
CA ARG A 165 -10.38 -31.51 -17.67
C ARG A 165 -9.65 -32.50 -18.58
N ARG A 166 -8.44 -32.17 -19.05
CA ARG A 166 -7.59 -33.10 -19.82
C ARG A 166 -7.17 -34.33 -19.00
N SER A 167 -6.86 -34.16 -17.71
CA SER A 167 -6.52 -35.26 -16.81
C SER A 167 -7.69 -36.23 -16.64
N ILE A 168 -8.89 -35.71 -16.36
CA ILE A 168 -10.13 -36.51 -16.23
C ILE A 168 -10.42 -37.30 -17.51
N ASN A 169 -10.33 -36.67 -18.68
CA ASN A 169 -10.57 -37.33 -19.96
C ASN A 169 -9.55 -38.46 -20.24
N ARG A 170 -8.28 -38.30 -19.82
CA ARG A 170 -7.28 -39.38 -19.90
C ARG A 170 -7.65 -40.56 -19.00
N THR A 171 -8.11 -40.30 -17.78
CA THR A 171 -8.57 -41.35 -16.85
C THR A 171 -9.78 -42.09 -17.39
N ILE A 172 -10.77 -41.39 -17.96
CA ILE A 172 -11.96 -42.00 -18.57
C ILE A 172 -11.59 -42.86 -19.79
N ARG A 173 -10.67 -42.40 -20.64
CA ARG A 173 -10.17 -43.22 -21.76
C ARG A 173 -9.48 -44.50 -21.28
N LYS A 174 -8.65 -44.41 -20.23
CA LYS A 174 -7.99 -45.58 -19.62
C LYS A 174 -9.00 -46.56 -19.02
N SER A 175 -10.06 -46.09 -18.35
CA SER A 175 -11.08 -46.96 -17.78
C SER A 175 -11.93 -47.66 -18.85
N ARG A 176 -12.31 -46.95 -19.93
CA ARG A 176 -12.99 -47.56 -21.09
C ARG A 176 -12.14 -48.62 -21.77
N PHE A 177 -10.84 -48.36 -21.97
CA PHE A 177 -9.92 -49.34 -22.56
C PHE A 177 -9.76 -50.59 -21.69
N ARG A 178 -9.64 -50.44 -20.36
CA ARG A 178 -9.61 -51.58 -19.42
C ARG A 178 -10.92 -52.38 -19.41
N ARG A 179 -12.06 -51.72 -19.57
CA ARG A 179 -13.37 -52.40 -19.62
C ARG A 179 -13.52 -53.22 -20.90
N SER A 180 -13.08 -52.69 -22.04
CA SER A 180 -13.07 -53.40 -23.33
C SER A 180 -12.15 -54.63 -23.36
N ARG A 181 -11.08 -54.66 -22.56
CA ARG A 181 -10.20 -55.83 -22.42
C ARG A 181 -10.70 -56.90 -21.44
N ARG A 182 -11.76 -56.64 -20.68
CA ARG A 182 -12.38 -57.63 -19.76
C ARG A 182 -13.58 -58.35 -20.37
N THR A 183 -14.05 -57.89 -21.53
CA THR A 183 -15.22 -58.44 -22.23
C THR A 183 -14.83 -59.29 -23.45
N ASN A 184 -13.54 -59.50 -23.67
CA ASN A 184 -12.94 -60.52 -24.54
C ASN A 184 -12.18 -61.49 -23.64
#